data_AF-A0A5C6RKK6-F1
#
_entry.id   AF-A0A5C6RKK6-F1
#
_cell.length_a   1.000
_cell.length_b   1.000
_cell.length_c   1.000
_cell.angle_alpha   90.00
_cell.angle_beta   90.00
_cell.angle_gamma   90.00
#
_symmetry.space_group_name_H-M   'P 1'
#
loop_
_entity.id
_entity.type
_entity.pdbx_description
1 polymer ?
#
loop_
_entity_poly.entity_id
_entity_poly.type
_entity_poly.pdbx_seq_one_letter_code
_entity_poly.pdbx_strand_id
1 'polypeptide(L)'
;MPLSSSAVTTPSSLEWTNFTRVPIENSMFCNFGNETAFKNYRSKVSLAGGMAKRLANLRWRAAQAAEILWWRQYLKRKPPEAYLAQKKAYWERLLSEQGMGAPEGAEVLDAGCGPAGVFMVLGGAKVTALDPLLDRYAALPHFAEADYPGVAFRQQALEALNEEARYDLIYCLNAINHVKSLDRSLASLYRSLKPGGTCWLSTDAHHFPWLQPVFAALPGDILHPHQFTQEQYLRRLLRAGFAIKGQRLLKRDGLFDYWLFELVKR
;
A
#
# COMPACT_ATOMS: atom_id res chain seq x y z
N MET A 1 -1.26 54.68 -53.40
CA MET A 1 -0.94 53.24 -53.38
C MET A 1 -1.26 52.69 -51.99
N PRO A 2 -2.37 51.98 -51.81
CA PRO A 2 -2.68 51.26 -50.59
C PRO A 2 -2.18 49.81 -50.68
N LEU A 3 -1.72 49.23 -49.57
CA LEU A 3 -1.50 47.78 -49.46
C LEU A 3 -2.44 47.21 -48.41
N SER A 4 -3.03 46.09 -48.83
CA SER A 4 -4.25 45.41 -48.42
C SER A 4 -4.37 44.99 -46.95
N SER A 5 -5.57 45.17 -46.40
CA SER A 5 -6.08 44.41 -45.26
C SER A 5 -6.32 42.95 -45.66
N SER A 6 -5.86 42.01 -44.82
CA SER A 6 -6.32 40.62 -44.87
C SER A 6 -6.81 40.25 -43.47
N ALA A 7 -8.12 40.13 -43.34
CA ALA A 7 -8.78 39.59 -42.17
C ALA A 7 -8.44 38.10 -42.04
N VAL A 8 -8.00 37.66 -40.86
CA VAL A 8 -7.93 36.25 -40.51
C VAL A 8 -9.13 35.91 -39.65
N THR A 9 -9.97 35.09 -40.26
CA THR A 9 -11.22 34.49 -39.81
C THR A 9 -11.00 33.57 -38.60
N THR A 10 -11.83 33.74 -37.58
CA THR A 10 -12.11 32.75 -36.54
C THR A 10 -12.96 31.62 -37.12
N PRO A 11 -12.60 30.34 -36.92
CA PRO A 11 -13.53 29.25 -37.19
C PRO A 11 -14.44 29.04 -35.98
N SER A 12 -15.72 29.00 -36.29
CA SER A 12 -16.87 28.67 -35.46
C SER A 12 -16.81 27.26 -34.89
N SER A 13 -17.49 27.11 -33.75
CA SER A 13 -18.21 25.94 -33.27
C SER A 13 -18.41 24.80 -34.28
N LEU A 14 -17.86 23.64 -33.95
CA LEU A 14 -18.27 22.35 -34.49
C LEU A 14 -18.42 21.36 -33.34
N GLU A 15 -19.65 20.90 -33.23
CA GLU A 15 -20.18 19.89 -32.34
C GLU A 15 -19.39 18.56 -32.48
N TRP A 16 -19.03 17.97 -31.34
CA TRP A 16 -18.72 16.55 -31.26
C TRP A 16 -19.69 15.88 -30.30
N THR A 17 -20.93 15.78 -30.74
CA THR A 17 -21.82 14.68 -30.34
C THR A 17 -21.34 13.39 -30.99
N ASN A 18 -21.50 12.28 -30.26
CA ASN A 18 -21.38 10.87 -30.69
C ASN A 18 -20.00 10.22 -30.60
N PHE A 19 -19.64 9.78 -29.38
CA PHE A 19 -19.12 8.42 -29.22
C PHE A 19 -20.17 7.57 -28.51
N THR A 20 -20.86 6.84 -29.37
CA THR A 20 -21.61 5.60 -29.21
C THR A 20 -21.49 4.89 -27.85
N ARG A 21 -22.68 4.70 -27.26
CA ARG A 21 -22.99 3.61 -26.32
C ARG A 21 -22.48 2.30 -26.89
N VAL A 22 -21.69 1.57 -26.12
CA VAL A 22 -21.38 0.16 -26.39
C VAL A 22 -22.71 -0.61 -26.33
N PRO A 23 -23.14 -1.28 -27.42
CA PRO A 23 -24.29 -2.16 -27.37
C PRO A 23 -23.91 -3.39 -26.53
N ILE A 24 -24.81 -3.75 -25.62
CA ILE A 24 -24.80 -5.06 -24.98
C ILE A 24 -25.15 -6.07 -26.07
N GLU A 25 -24.14 -6.68 -26.70
CA GLU A 25 -24.32 -7.83 -27.59
C GLU A 25 -24.70 -9.06 -26.75
N ASN A 26 -26.00 -9.19 -26.53
CA ASN A 26 -26.64 -10.49 -26.43
C ASN A 26 -26.75 -11.05 -27.86
N SER A 27 -25.89 -11.99 -28.25
CA SER A 27 -26.30 -13.15 -29.05
C SER A 27 -25.10 -14.02 -29.44
N MET A 28 -24.87 -15.07 -28.66
CA MET A 28 -24.54 -16.39 -29.19
C MET A 28 -24.45 -17.34 -28.01
N PHE A 29 -25.53 -18.05 -27.68
CA PHE A 29 -25.45 -19.43 -27.20
C PHE A 29 -26.80 -20.12 -27.43
N CYS A 30 -26.68 -21.32 -27.99
CA CYS A 30 -27.72 -22.22 -28.44
C CYS A 30 -28.83 -22.50 -27.41
N ASN A 31 -30.01 -22.79 -27.94
CA ASN A 31 -31.10 -23.44 -27.21
C ASN A 31 -30.69 -24.83 -26.70
N PHE A 32 -31.26 -25.18 -25.53
CA PHE A 32 -31.17 -26.41 -24.73
C PHE A 32 -29.91 -26.63 -23.88
N GLY A 33 -30.05 -26.36 -22.57
CA GLY A 33 -29.05 -26.70 -21.55
C GLY A 33 -29.48 -26.38 -20.11
N ASN A 34 -30.56 -27.02 -19.65
CA ASN A 34 -30.96 -27.25 -18.24
C ASN A 34 -30.62 -26.13 -17.21
N GLU A 35 -31.63 -25.38 -16.76
CA GLU A 35 -31.54 -24.37 -15.68
C GLU A 35 -30.77 -24.87 -14.42
N THR A 36 -30.86 -26.18 -14.16
CA THR A 36 -30.15 -26.90 -13.11
C THR A 36 -28.63 -26.89 -13.32
N ALA A 37 -28.14 -26.99 -14.56
CA ALA A 37 -26.73 -26.93 -14.90
C ALA A 37 -26.14 -25.53 -14.66
N PHE A 38 -26.89 -24.47 -14.97
CA PHE A 38 -26.45 -23.08 -14.70
C PHE A 38 -26.48 -22.74 -13.20
N LYS A 39 -27.48 -23.21 -12.45
CA LYS A 39 -27.53 -23.12 -10.98
C LYS A 39 -26.40 -23.91 -10.32
N ASN A 40 -26.09 -25.11 -10.82
CA ASN A 40 -24.98 -25.94 -10.35
C ASN A 40 -23.61 -25.35 -10.71
N TYR A 41 -23.48 -24.68 -11.85
CA TYR A 41 -22.27 -23.95 -12.20
C TYR A 41 -22.07 -22.74 -11.28
N ARG A 42 -23.10 -21.91 -11.05
CA ARG A 42 -23.05 -20.80 -10.09
C ARG A 42 -22.77 -21.26 -8.65
N SER A 43 -23.35 -22.37 -8.22
CA SER A 43 -23.07 -22.93 -6.89
C SER A 43 -21.65 -23.47 -6.78
N LYS A 44 -21.13 -24.15 -7.81
CA LYS A 44 -19.73 -24.60 -7.88
C LYS A 44 -18.74 -23.44 -7.93
N VAL A 45 -19.02 -22.38 -8.69
CA VAL A 45 -18.19 -21.15 -8.73
C VAL A 45 -18.25 -20.41 -7.39
N SER A 46 -19.41 -20.36 -6.73
CA SER A 46 -19.58 -19.78 -5.39
C SER A 46 -18.85 -20.59 -4.30
N LEU A 47 -18.95 -21.93 -4.35
CA LEU A 47 -18.25 -22.86 -3.46
C LEU A 47 -16.74 -22.81 -3.68
N ALA A 48 -16.28 -22.78 -4.94
CA ALA A 48 -14.87 -22.62 -5.29
C ALA A 48 -14.34 -21.25 -4.84
N GLY A 49 -15.12 -20.17 -5.03
CA GLY A 49 -14.80 -18.84 -4.51
C GLY A 49 -14.74 -18.80 -2.98
N GLY A 50 -15.64 -19.51 -2.29
CA GLY A 50 -15.66 -19.64 -0.83
C GLY A 50 -14.47 -20.44 -0.29
N MET A 51 -14.10 -21.53 -0.97
CA MET A 51 -12.94 -22.36 -0.63
C MET A 51 -11.62 -21.60 -0.88
N ALA A 52 -11.50 -20.91 -2.02
CA ALA A 52 -10.36 -20.04 -2.31
C ALA A 52 -10.21 -18.92 -1.26
N LYS A 53 -11.32 -18.29 -0.86
CA LYS A 53 -11.33 -17.26 0.20
C LYS A 53 -10.91 -17.81 1.57
N ARG A 54 -11.33 -19.05 1.91
CA ARG A 54 -10.90 -19.74 3.14
C ARG A 54 -9.41 -20.07 3.12
N LEU A 55 -8.90 -20.62 2.02
CA LEU A 55 -7.47 -20.92 1.85
C LEU A 55 -6.60 -19.66 1.92
N ALA A 56 -7.04 -18.57 1.27
CA ALA A 56 -6.37 -17.27 1.38
C ALA A 56 -6.36 -16.72 2.82
N ASN A 57 -7.46 -16.87 3.56
CA ASN A 57 -7.52 -16.49 4.98
C ASN A 57 -6.57 -17.33 5.86
N LEU A 58 -6.47 -18.64 5.62
CA LEU A 58 -5.59 -19.53 6.37
C LEU A 58 -4.11 -19.20 6.11
N ARG A 59 -3.74 -19.00 4.83
CA ARG A 59 -2.39 -18.56 4.45
C ARG A 59 -2.02 -17.23 5.12
N TRP A 60 -2.95 -16.28 5.15
CA TRP A 60 -2.75 -14.99 5.80
C TRP A 60 -2.56 -15.11 7.32
N ARG A 61 -3.36 -15.93 8.01
CA ARG A 61 -3.15 -16.19 9.45
C ARG A 61 -1.80 -16.88 9.73
N ALA A 62 -1.35 -17.77 8.84
CA ALA A 62 -0.04 -18.38 8.93
C ALA A 62 1.08 -17.35 8.74
N ALA A 63 0.92 -16.39 7.81
CA ALA A 63 1.84 -15.27 7.63
C ALA A 63 2.01 -14.44 8.90
N GLN A 64 0.89 -14.03 9.49
CA GLN A 64 0.90 -13.27 10.74
C GLN A 64 1.56 -14.04 11.90
N ALA A 65 1.39 -15.37 11.96
CA ALA A 65 2.05 -16.19 12.97
C ALA A 65 3.56 -16.29 12.71
N ALA A 66 3.97 -16.47 11.46
CA ALA A 66 5.37 -16.51 11.05
C ALA A 66 6.07 -15.17 11.35
N GLU A 67 5.40 -14.04 11.11
CA GLU A 67 5.92 -12.70 11.37
C GLU A 67 6.24 -12.50 12.86
N ILE A 68 5.36 -12.94 13.76
CA ILE A 68 5.60 -12.84 15.21
C ILE A 68 6.74 -13.74 15.65
N LEU A 69 6.82 -14.96 15.10
CA LEU A 69 7.94 -15.86 15.40
C LEU A 69 9.26 -15.25 14.91
N TRP A 70 9.24 -14.62 13.73
CA TRP A 70 10.40 -13.89 13.21
C TRP A 70 10.80 -12.73 14.12
N TRP A 71 9.85 -11.87 14.54
CA TRP A 71 10.11 -10.77 15.47
C TRP A 71 10.67 -11.27 16.81
N ARG A 72 10.06 -12.31 17.41
CA ARG A 72 10.54 -12.92 18.66
C ARG A 72 11.97 -13.40 18.52
N GLN A 73 12.30 -14.09 17.42
CA GLN A 73 13.64 -14.61 17.19
C GLN A 73 14.66 -13.49 16.89
N TYR A 74 14.28 -12.51 16.07
CA TYR A 74 15.13 -11.38 15.69
C TYR A 74 15.48 -10.49 16.89
N LEU A 75 14.52 -10.29 17.80
CA LEU A 75 14.67 -9.44 18.98
C LEU A 75 15.24 -10.16 20.20
N LYS A 76 15.26 -11.51 20.22
CA LYS A 76 15.68 -12.34 21.39
C LYS A 76 17.04 -11.95 21.97
N ARG A 77 17.98 -11.50 21.13
CA ARG A 77 19.36 -11.16 21.52
C ARG A 77 19.63 -9.65 21.56
N LYS A 78 18.60 -8.82 21.37
CA LYS A 78 18.73 -7.36 21.31
C LYS A 78 18.14 -6.74 22.57
N PRO A 79 18.95 -6.12 23.45
CA PRO A 79 18.43 -5.36 24.58
C PRO A 79 17.40 -4.32 24.09
N PRO A 80 16.20 -4.22 24.69
CA PRO A 80 15.15 -3.34 24.20
C PRO A 80 15.57 -1.89 24.02
N GLU A 81 16.21 -1.30 25.04
CA GLU A 81 16.68 0.09 25.00
C GLU A 81 17.64 0.35 23.84
N ALA A 82 18.66 -0.51 23.67
CA ALA A 82 19.64 -0.38 22.60
C ALA A 82 19.00 -0.51 21.21
N TYR A 83 18.05 -1.45 21.06
CA TYR A 83 17.34 -1.63 19.79
C TYR A 83 16.45 -0.42 19.46
N LEU A 84 15.69 0.08 20.43
CA LEU A 84 14.80 1.22 20.23
C LEU A 84 15.59 2.50 19.97
N ALA A 85 16.72 2.72 20.67
CA ALA A 85 17.62 3.83 20.39
C ALA A 85 18.19 3.75 18.96
N GLN A 86 18.65 2.57 18.53
CA GLN A 86 19.13 2.36 17.16
C GLN A 86 18.03 2.63 16.13
N LYS A 87 16.79 2.21 16.40
CA LYS A 87 15.65 2.42 15.50
C LYS A 87 15.22 3.89 15.42
N LYS A 88 15.20 4.61 16.54
CA LYS A 88 14.96 6.06 16.56
C LYS A 88 16.00 6.79 15.71
N ALA A 89 17.28 6.52 15.94
CA ALA A 89 18.36 7.13 15.16
C ALA A 89 18.28 6.80 13.66
N TYR A 90 17.86 5.57 13.32
CA TYR A 90 17.61 5.20 11.92
C TYR A 90 16.47 6.02 11.30
N TRP A 91 15.35 6.16 11.99
CA TRP A 91 14.20 6.93 11.49
C TRP A 91 14.52 8.42 11.38
N GLU A 92 15.12 9.02 12.41
CA GLU A 92 15.57 10.43 12.38
C GLU A 92 16.48 10.71 11.18
N ARG A 93 17.49 9.86 10.98
CA ARG A 93 18.41 9.97 9.85
C ARG A 93 17.67 9.84 8.51
N LEU A 94 16.82 8.82 8.37
CA LEU A 94 16.06 8.61 7.13
C LEU A 94 15.18 9.81 6.81
N LEU A 95 14.41 10.31 7.79
CA LEU A 95 13.53 11.46 7.59
C LEU A 95 14.32 12.71 7.22
N SER A 96 15.47 12.95 7.87
CA SER A 96 16.35 14.09 7.57
C SER A 96 16.95 13.99 6.17
N GLU A 97 17.57 12.87 5.82
CA GLU A 97 18.28 12.70 4.54
C GLU A 97 17.34 12.74 3.33
N GLN A 98 16.10 12.27 3.51
CA GLN A 98 15.12 12.20 2.43
C GLN A 98 14.16 13.41 2.41
N GLY A 99 14.28 14.34 3.36
CA GLY A 99 13.41 15.52 3.44
C GLY A 99 11.96 15.16 3.78
N MET A 100 11.76 14.13 4.61
CA MET A 100 10.46 13.59 4.96
C MET A 100 9.97 14.05 6.34
N GLY A 101 10.42 15.22 6.83
CA GLY A 101 9.98 15.73 8.13
C GLY A 101 8.47 16.02 8.17
N ALA A 102 7.84 15.75 9.32
CA ALA A 102 6.44 16.11 9.55
C ALA A 102 6.35 17.54 10.12
N PRO A 103 5.53 18.43 9.54
CA PRO A 103 5.27 19.74 10.12
C PRO A 103 4.61 19.64 11.50
N GLU A 104 4.86 20.63 12.35
CA GLU A 104 4.20 20.73 13.65
C GLU A 104 2.67 20.81 13.48
N GLY A 105 1.94 20.04 14.29
CA GLY A 105 0.48 19.96 14.26
C GLY A 105 -0.12 19.19 13.09
N ALA A 106 0.67 18.69 12.14
CA ALA A 106 0.18 17.93 10.99
C ALA A 106 -0.54 16.64 11.43
N GLU A 107 -1.63 16.28 10.74
CA GLU A 107 -2.30 14.99 10.91
C GLU A 107 -1.51 13.92 10.15
N VAL A 108 -0.90 12.97 10.87
CA VAL A 108 0.02 12.00 10.30
C VAL A 108 -0.46 10.57 10.53
N LEU A 109 -0.33 9.72 9.50
CA LEU A 109 -0.54 8.28 9.62
C LEU A 109 0.78 7.52 9.48
N ASP A 110 1.10 6.66 10.44
CA ASP A 110 2.08 5.58 10.30
C ASP A 110 1.34 4.26 9.97
N ALA A 111 1.30 3.90 8.70
CA ALA A 111 0.51 2.80 8.14
C ALA A 111 1.34 1.52 8.03
N GLY A 112 1.08 0.57 8.94
CA GLY A 112 1.87 -0.64 9.11
C GLY A 112 3.07 -0.37 10.01
N CYS A 113 2.80 0.20 11.19
CA CYS A 113 3.82 0.77 12.06
C CYS A 113 4.76 -0.27 12.69
N GLY A 114 4.35 -1.53 12.78
CA GLY A 114 5.10 -2.54 13.51
C GLY A 114 5.32 -2.17 15.00
N PRO A 115 6.26 -2.86 15.69
CA PRO A 115 6.58 -2.58 17.08
C PRO A 115 7.55 -1.38 17.26
N ALA A 116 8.16 -0.87 16.20
CA ALA A 116 9.19 0.19 16.26
C ALA A 116 9.19 1.03 14.97
N GLY A 117 8.04 1.62 14.67
CA GLY A 117 7.76 2.40 13.46
C GLY A 117 8.29 3.83 13.50
N VAL A 118 7.95 4.59 12.47
CA VAL A 118 8.38 5.99 12.37
C VAL A 118 7.66 6.88 13.40
N PHE A 119 6.51 6.44 13.93
CA PHE A 119 5.81 7.10 15.05
C PHE A 119 6.73 7.47 16.22
N MET A 120 7.84 6.75 16.42
CA MET A 120 8.81 6.99 17.48
C MET A 120 9.51 8.35 17.41
N VAL A 121 9.52 9.00 16.23
CA VAL A 121 10.33 10.20 15.94
C VAL A 121 9.52 11.34 15.30
N LEU A 122 8.19 11.23 15.28
CA LEU A 122 7.28 12.22 14.70
C LEU A 122 6.77 13.22 15.75
N GLY A 123 7.65 13.64 16.66
CA GLY A 123 7.30 14.59 17.72
C GLY A 123 6.74 15.90 17.15
N GLY A 124 5.68 16.41 17.78
CA GLY A 124 4.99 17.65 17.34
C GLY A 124 3.86 17.43 16.33
N ALA A 125 3.79 16.28 15.66
CA ALA A 125 2.66 15.92 14.81
C ALA A 125 1.55 15.20 15.60
N LYS A 126 0.33 15.17 15.04
CA LYS A 126 -0.78 14.36 15.55
C LYS A 126 -0.76 13.01 14.88
N VAL A 127 -0.15 12.02 15.53
CA VAL A 127 0.16 10.73 14.92
C VAL A 127 -0.94 9.71 15.21
N THR A 128 -1.46 9.08 14.16
CA THR A 128 -2.15 7.79 14.24
C THR A 128 -1.20 6.71 13.74
N ALA A 129 -1.01 5.62 14.49
CA ALA A 129 -0.21 4.48 14.09
C ALA A 129 -1.09 3.24 14.02
N LEU A 130 -1.08 2.51 12.90
CA LEU A 130 -1.88 1.31 12.74
C LEU A 130 -1.05 0.11 12.29
N ASP A 131 -1.41 -1.04 12.82
CA ASP A 131 -0.90 -2.34 12.40
C ASP A 131 -1.86 -3.44 12.89
N PRO A 132 -2.19 -4.46 12.08
CA PRO A 132 -3.10 -5.53 12.49
C PRO A 132 -2.57 -6.40 13.65
N LEU A 133 -1.29 -6.31 13.98
CA LEU A 133 -0.61 -7.13 15.00
C LEU A 133 -0.27 -6.38 16.29
N LEU A 134 -0.77 -5.15 16.50
CA LEU A 134 -0.47 -4.34 17.70
C LEU A 134 -0.61 -5.11 19.03
N ASP A 135 -1.75 -5.78 19.27
CA ASP A 135 -1.96 -6.59 20.48
C ASP A 135 -0.88 -7.66 20.70
N ARG A 136 -0.32 -8.19 19.63
CA ARG A 136 0.73 -9.22 19.69
C ARG A 136 2.09 -8.61 19.99
N TYR A 137 2.32 -7.36 19.56
CA TYR A 137 3.52 -6.61 19.91
C TYR A 137 3.55 -6.21 21.38
N ALA A 138 2.40 -6.05 22.05
CA ALA A 138 2.34 -5.79 23.49
C ALA A 138 2.99 -6.91 24.36
N ALA A 139 3.20 -8.11 23.80
CA ALA A 139 3.94 -9.19 24.45
C ALA A 139 5.46 -9.11 24.23
N LEU A 140 5.96 -8.17 23.41
CA LEU A 140 7.37 -7.94 23.16
C LEU A 140 7.88 -6.86 24.14
N PRO A 141 9.06 -7.04 24.76
CA PRO A 141 9.63 -6.01 25.62
C PRO A 141 10.09 -4.76 24.86
N HIS A 142 10.03 -4.78 23.53
CA HIS A 142 10.43 -3.71 22.63
C HIS A 142 9.26 -2.78 22.25
N PHE A 143 8.05 -3.02 22.75
CA PHE A 143 6.89 -2.18 22.44
C PHE A 143 5.94 -2.08 23.62
N ALA A 144 5.67 -0.86 24.05
CA ALA A 144 4.56 -0.51 24.92
C ALA A 144 3.94 0.80 24.42
N GLU A 145 2.62 0.81 24.20
CA GLU A 145 1.91 2.03 23.76
C GLU A 145 2.07 3.18 24.75
N ALA A 146 2.18 2.87 26.05
CA ALA A 146 2.39 3.83 27.12
C ALA A 146 3.69 4.64 26.99
N ASP A 147 4.68 4.13 26.26
CA ASP A 147 5.94 4.84 25.99
C ASP A 147 5.76 5.98 24.95
N TYR A 148 4.59 6.05 24.30
CA TYR A 148 4.28 6.99 23.21
C TYR A 148 2.90 7.67 23.42
N PRO A 149 2.70 8.43 24.51
CA PRO A 149 1.39 8.98 24.88
C PRO A 149 0.77 9.96 23.87
N GLY A 150 1.56 10.49 22.92
CA GLY A 150 1.09 11.36 21.84
C GLY A 150 0.64 10.62 20.57
N VAL A 151 0.69 9.29 20.56
CA VAL A 151 0.37 8.46 19.39
C VAL A 151 -0.95 7.72 19.61
N ALA A 152 -1.88 7.86 18.67
CA ALA A 152 -3.12 7.09 18.66
C ALA A 152 -2.91 5.74 17.94
N PHE A 153 -2.70 4.67 18.69
CA PHE A 153 -2.54 3.32 18.13
C PHE A 153 -3.89 2.70 17.75
N ARG A 154 -3.93 1.96 16.63
CA ARG A 154 -5.12 1.26 16.15
C ARG A 154 -4.78 -0.11 15.58
N GLN A 155 -5.27 -1.16 16.23
CA GLN A 155 -5.17 -2.51 15.70
C GLN A 155 -6.06 -2.67 14.47
N GLN A 156 -5.52 -2.40 13.29
CA GLN A 156 -6.28 -2.33 12.05
C GLN A 156 -5.39 -2.70 10.85
N ALA A 157 -5.96 -3.44 9.91
CA ALA A 157 -5.33 -3.69 8.61
C ALA A 157 -5.54 -2.50 7.66
N LEU A 158 -4.58 -2.23 6.78
CA LEU A 158 -4.65 -1.11 5.83
C LEU A 158 -5.89 -1.19 4.91
N GLU A 159 -6.33 -2.39 4.54
CA GLU A 159 -7.53 -2.58 3.71
C GLU A 159 -8.84 -2.16 4.39
N ALA A 160 -8.82 -2.05 5.73
CA ALA A 160 -9.96 -1.67 6.54
C ALA A 160 -9.94 -0.18 6.94
N LEU A 161 -8.85 0.55 6.67
CA LEU A 161 -8.76 1.99 6.85
C LEU A 161 -9.83 2.65 5.96
N ASN A 162 -10.71 3.49 6.50
CA ASN A 162 -11.89 3.99 5.79
C ASN A 162 -12.06 5.51 5.86
N GLU A 163 -11.11 6.22 6.44
CA GLU A 163 -11.12 7.68 6.52
C GLU A 163 -10.99 8.33 5.14
N GLU A 164 -11.52 9.54 5.03
CA GLU A 164 -11.47 10.36 3.84
C GLU A 164 -10.72 11.65 4.13
N ALA A 165 -9.71 11.95 3.33
CA ALA A 165 -8.98 13.23 3.37
C ALA A 165 -8.62 13.70 4.78
N ARG A 166 -8.07 12.80 5.61
CA ARG A 166 -7.75 13.06 7.01
C ARG A 166 -6.31 13.47 7.22
N TYR A 167 -5.38 12.81 6.54
CA TYR A 167 -3.95 12.93 6.84
C TYR A 167 -3.27 13.90 5.87
N ASP A 168 -2.44 14.79 6.41
CA ASP A 168 -1.56 15.67 5.64
C ASP A 168 -0.36 14.87 5.12
N LEU A 169 0.17 13.98 5.96
CA LEU A 169 1.25 13.05 5.62
C LEU A 169 0.88 11.61 5.99
N ILE A 170 1.25 10.68 5.11
CA ILE A 170 1.18 9.24 5.38
C ILE A 170 2.57 8.64 5.19
N TYR A 171 3.02 7.84 6.15
CA TYR A 171 4.19 6.98 6.03
C TYR A 171 3.71 5.53 5.93
N CYS A 172 4.07 4.84 4.85
CA CYS A 172 3.86 3.41 4.68
C CYS A 172 5.20 2.77 4.36
N LEU A 173 6.03 2.58 5.39
CA LEU A 173 7.44 2.26 5.23
C LEU A 173 7.69 0.76 5.47
N ASN A 174 8.05 0.05 4.41
CA ASN A 174 8.29 -1.39 4.41
C ASN A 174 7.14 -2.23 4.98
N ALA A 175 5.90 -1.84 4.67
CA ALA A 175 4.69 -2.49 5.15
C ALA A 175 3.78 -2.99 4.02
N ILE A 176 3.78 -2.30 2.86
CA ILE A 176 2.77 -2.50 1.82
C ILE A 176 2.85 -3.88 1.13
N ASN A 177 4.01 -4.53 1.16
CA ASN A 177 4.27 -5.86 0.62
C ASN A 177 3.73 -7.00 1.51
N HIS A 178 3.33 -6.70 2.75
CA HIS A 178 2.80 -7.65 3.73
C HIS A 178 1.26 -7.70 3.77
N VAL A 179 0.59 -6.79 3.05
CA VAL A 179 -0.87 -6.69 3.07
C VAL A 179 -1.52 -7.86 2.34
N LYS A 180 -2.81 -8.10 2.62
CA LYS A 180 -3.60 -9.14 1.96
C LYS A 180 -4.03 -8.71 0.56
N SER A 181 -4.32 -7.44 0.36
CA SER A 181 -4.74 -6.88 -0.92
C SER A 181 -4.07 -5.53 -1.18
N LEU A 182 -2.97 -5.58 -1.93
CA LEU A 182 -2.21 -4.39 -2.33
C LEU A 182 -3.08 -3.28 -2.90
N ASP A 183 -3.92 -3.59 -3.89
CA ASP A 183 -4.76 -2.59 -4.55
C ASP A 183 -5.77 -1.93 -3.60
N ARG A 184 -6.34 -2.69 -2.65
CA ARG A 184 -7.26 -2.13 -1.63
C ARG A 184 -6.53 -1.27 -0.61
N SER A 185 -5.33 -1.69 -0.20
CA SER A 185 -4.49 -0.91 0.72
C SER A 185 -4.07 0.40 0.06
N LEU A 186 -3.59 0.38 -1.19
CA LEU A 186 -3.22 1.58 -1.93
C LEU A 186 -4.42 2.54 -2.11
N ALA A 187 -5.61 2.02 -2.45
CA ALA A 187 -6.82 2.82 -2.54
C ALA A 187 -7.22 3.44 -1.19
N SER A 188 -7.01 2.72 -0.08
CA SER A 188 -7.32 3.23 1.26
C SER A 188 -6.35 4.31 1.72
N LEU A 189 -5.05 4.16 1.42
CA LEU A 189 -4.05 5.20 1.63
C LEU A 189 -4.39 6.45 0.81
N TYR A 190 -4.70 6.29 -0.48
CA TYR A 190 -5.07 7.40 -1.37
C TYR A 190 -6.34 8.13 -0.87
N ARG A 191 -7.38 7.39 -0.49
CA ARG A 191 -8.62 7.99 0.04
C ARG A 191 -8.37 8.78 1.32
N SER A 192 -7.57 8.23 2.23
CA SER A 192 -7.29 8.82 3.55
C SER A 192 -6.38 10.06 3.48
N LEU A 193 -5.59 10.19 2.42
CA LEU A 193 -4.74 11.36 2.19
C LEU A 193 -5.58 12.58 1.80
N LYS A 194 -5.28 13.74 2.37
CA LYS A 194 -5.86 15.04 1.96
C LYS A 194 -5.43 15.38 0.52
N PRO A 195 -6.24 16.11 -0.26
CA PRO A 195 -5.77 16.74 -1.50
C PRO A 195 -4.53 17.59 -1.21
N GLY A 196 -3.48 17.45 -2.02
CA GLY A 196 -2.17 18.07 -1.80
C GLY A 196 -1.30 17.41 -0.73
N GLY A 197 -1.83 16.43 0.01
CA GLY A 197 -1.07 15.66 1.00
C GLY A 197 -0.01 14.77 0.36
N THR A 198 0.97 14.35 1.17
CA THR A 198 2.08 13.49 0.73
C THR A 198 2.02 12.11 1.39
N CYS A 199 2.17 11.06 0.59
CA CYS A 199 2.36 9.69 1.06
C CYS A 199 3.77 9.22 0.71
N TRP A 200 4.57 8.93 1.74
CA TRP A 200 5.87 8.30 1.62
C TRP A 200 5.70 6.80 1.73
N LEU A 201 5.99 6.09 0.64
CA LEU A 201 5.85 4.64 0.58
C LEU A 201 7.20 4.01 0.28
N SER A 202 7.62 3.04 1.08
CA SER A 202 8.80 2.23 0.77
C SER A 202 8.50 0.74 0.77
N THR A 203 9.22 0.01 -0.07
CA THR A 203 9.08 -1.44 -0.21
C THR A 203 10.32 -2.02 -0.86
N ASP A 204 10.60 -3.28 -0.51
CA ASP A 204 11.50 -4.11 -1.30
C ASP A 204 10.85 -4.44 -2.66
N ALA A 205 11.62 -4.29 -3.73
CA ALA A 205 11.22 -4.60 -5.10
C ALA A 205 12.25 -5.51 -5.77
N HIS A 206 11.78 -6.51 -6.51
CA HIS A 206 12.63 -7.50 -7.17
C HIS A 206 13.29 -6.99 -8.44
N HIS A 207 14.52 -7.47 -8.71
CA HIS A 207 15.22 -7.27 -9.99
C HIS A 207 14.79 -8.23 -11.09
N PHE A 208 14.40 -9.45 -10.70
CA PHE A 208 14.30 -10.58 -11.62
C PHE A 208 12.85 -11.07 -11.71
N PRO A 209 12.05 -10.54 -12.66
CA PRO A 209 10.66 -10.97 -12.85
C PRO A 209 10.50 -12.49 -13.05
N TRP A 210 11.52 -13.14 -13.60
CA TRP A 210 11.52 -14.58 -13.85
C TRP A 210 11.65 -15.45 -12.58
N LEU A 211 12.12 -14.88 -11.46
CA LEU A 211 12.15 -15.56 -10.16
C LEU A 211 10.82 -15.45 -9.39
N GLN A 212 9.94 -14.52 -9.76
CA GLN A 212 8.62 -14.34 -9.12
C GLN A 212 7.79 -15.63 -9.03
N PRO A 213 7.63 -16.45 -10.09
CA PRO A 213 6.86 -17.70 -9.99
C PRO A 213 7.52 -18.73 -9.07
N VAL A 214 8.86 -18.70 -8.93
CA VAL A 214 9.61 -19.58 -8.02
C VAL A 214 9.36 -19.19 -6.57
N PHE A 215 9.43 -17.89 -6.25
CA PHE A 215 9.14 -17.42 -4.90
C PHE A 215 7.67 -17.63 -4.52
N ALA A 216 6.72 -17.31 -5.43
CA ALA A 216 5.31 -17.53 -5.19
C ALA A 216 4.95 -19.01 -4.93
N ALA A 217 5.74 -19.94 -5.48
CA ALA A 217 5.59 -21.38 -5.30
C ALA A 217 6.25 -21.92 -4.00
N LEU A 218 7.21 -21.19 -3.41
CA LEU A 218 7.93 -21.62 -2.21
C LEU A 218 7.24 -21.10 -0.93
N PRO A 219 7.02 -21.94 0.10
CA PRO A 219 6.35 -21.54 1.34
C PRO A 219 7.14 -20.53 2.19
N GLY A 220 8.39 -20.20 1.85
CA GLY A 220 9.14 -19.09 2.46
C GLY A 220 8.58 -17.71 2.13
N ASP A 221 7.75 -17.61 1.10
CA ASP A 221 7.09 -16.38 0.62
C ASP A 221 5.79 -16.04 1.38
N ILE A 222 5.53 -16.75 2.48
CA ILE A 222 4.40 -16.49 3.36
C ILE A 222 4.52 -15.09 4.01
N LEU A 223 5.74 -14.57 4.22
CA LEU A 223 5.96 -13.25 4.83
C LEU A 223 5.75 -12.09 3.86
N HIS A 224 5.95 -12.27 2.54
CA HIS A 224 5.90 -11.20 1.54
C HIS A 224 5.01 -11.60 0.34
N PRO A 225 3.67 -11.69 0.51
CA PRO A 225 2.77 -12.15 -0.54
C PRO A 225 2.81 -11.32 -1.84
N HIS A 226 3.44 -10.13 -1.80
CA HIS A 226 3.56 -9.21 -2.91
C HIS A 226 5.04 -8.96 -3.23
N GLN A 227 5.55 -9.74 -4.18
CA GLN A 227 6.93 -9.69 -4.67
C GLN A 227 7.00 -9.05 -6.05
N PHE A 228 6.72 -7.75 -6.13
CA PHE A 228 6.66 -7.01 -7.41
C PHE A 228 8.00 -6.34 -7.77
N THR A 229 8.21 -6.08 -9.06
CA THR A 229 9.27 -5.17 -9.52
C THR A 229 8.89 -3.72 -9.27
N GLN A 230 9.85 -2.81 -9.39
CA GLN A 230 9.61 -1.37 -9.26
C GLN A 230 8.54 -0.89 -10.25
N GLU A 231 8.58 -1.32 -11.51
CA GLU A 231 7.62 -0.91 -12.55
C GLU A 231 6.21 -1.43 -12.28
N GLN A 232 6.10 -2.59 -11.65
CA GLN A 232 4.82 -3.14 -11.22
C GLN A 232 4.23 -2.33 -10.07
N TYR A 233 5.05 -1.91 -9.10
CA TYR A 233 4.62 -0.98 -8.04
C TYR A 233 4.17 0.36 -8.64
N LEU A 234 4.99 0.99 -9.48
CA LEU A 234 4.67 2.28 -10.12
C LEU A 234 3.32 2.25 -10.84
N ARG A 235 3.05 1.21 -11.64
CA ARG A 235 1.75 1.06 -12.33
C ARG A 235 0.57 0.98 -11.36
N ARG A 236 0.72 0.30 -10.23
CA ARG A 236 -0.34 0.17 -9.22
C ARG A 236 -0.55 1.48 -8.46
N LEU A 237 0.53 2.20 -8.15
CA LEU A 237 0.47 3.52 -7.51
C LEU A 237 -0.30 4.52 -8.39
N LEU A 238 0.02 4.56 -9.69
CA LEU A 238 -0.70 5.37 -10.68
C LEU A 238 -2.17 4.96 -10.79
N ARG A 239 -2.46 3.64 -10.85
CA ARG A 239 -3.83 3.13 -10.90
C ARG A 239 -4.64 3.46 -9.65
N ALA A 240 -4.00 3.55 -8.49
CA ALA A 240 -4.63 3.96 -7.24
C ALA A 240 -4.96 5.47 -7.18
N GLY A 241 -4.47 6.26 -8.14
CA GLY A 241 -4.74 7.69 -8.27
C GLY A 241 -3.61 8.61 -7.78
N PHE A 242 -2.52 8.05 -7.26
CA PHE A 242 -1.37 8.86 -6.85
C PHE A 242 -0.66 9.48 -8.06
N ALA A 243 -0.23 10.73 -7.89
CA ALA A 243 0.83 11.28 -8.72
C ALA A 243 2.18 10.99 -8.05
N ILE A 244 3.15 10.54 -8.84
CA ILE A 244 4.50 10.25 -8.35
C ILE A 244 5.32 11.53 -8.51
N LYS A 245 5.73 12.12 -7.38
CA LYS A 245 6.58 13.31 -7.35
C LYS A 245 8.06 12.95 -7.39
N GLY A 246 8.44 11.81 -6.82
CA GLY A 246 9.81 11.32 -6.81
C GLY A 246 9.91 9.83 -6.50
N GLN A 247 11.05 9.25 -6.85
CA GLN A 247 11.44 7.89 -6.46
C GLN A 247 12.93 7.87 -6.16
N ARG A 248 13.33 7.13 -5.12
CA ARG A 248 14.71 7.05 -4.65
C ARG A 248 15.05 5.61 -4.28
N LEU A 249 16.23 5.18 -4.70
CA LEU A 249 16.79 3.90 -4.30
C LEU A 249 17.55 4.09 -2.99
N LEU A 250 17.05 3.51 -1.89
CA LEU A 250 17.66 3.66 -0.57
C LEU A 250 18.74 2.62 -0.32
N LYS A 251 18.58 1.40 -0.85
CA LYS A 251 19.56 0.32 -0.71
C LYS A 251 19.48 -0.62 -1.91
N ARG A 252 20.65 -1.02 -2.42
CA ARG A 252 20.78 -2.17 -3.33
C ARG A 252 21.12 -3.43 -2.52
N ASP A 253 20.31 -4.47 -2.67
CA ASP A 253 20.61 -5.83 -2.20
C ASP A 253 20.51 -6.80 -3.39
N GLY A 254 21.27 -7.89 -3.37
CA GLY A 254 21.52 -8.69 -4.58
C GLY A 254 20.28 -9.17 -5.35
N LEU A 255 19.17 -9.46 -4.66
CA LEU A 255 17.90 -9.88 -5.29
C LEU A 255 16.80 -8.81 -5.23
N PHE A 256 16.94 -7.84 -4.32
CA PHE A 256 15.91 -6.86 -3.98
C PHE A 256 16.53 -5.47 -3.85
N ASP A 257 15.86 -4.47 -4.39
CA ASP A 257 16.15 -3.08 -4.12
C ASP A 257 15.12 -2.51 -3.15
N TYR A 258 15.59 -1.72 -2.18
CA TYR A 258 14.72 -1.00 -1.27
C TYR A 258 14.42 0.38 -1.85
N TRP A 259 13.20 0.56 -2.35
CA TRP A 259 12.74 1.78 -2.99
C TRP A 259 11.90 2.63 -2.04
N LEU A 260 12.02 3.95 -2.20
CA LEU A 260 11.18 4.97 -1.58
C LEU A 260 10.49 5.78 -2.67
N PHE A 261 9.18 5.98 -2.52
CA PHE A 261 8.33 6.76 -3.41
C PHE A 261 7.74 7.96 -2.67
N GLU A 262 7.83 9.14 -3.29
CA GLU A 262 7.14 10.35 -2.87
C GLU A 262 5.86 10.48 -3.70
N LEU A 263 4.71 10.28 -3.06
CA LEU A 263 3.41 10.24 -3.72
C LEU A 263 2.55 11.41 -3.25
N VAL A 264 1.79 12.01 -4.15
CA VAL A 264 0.86 13.10 -3.82
C VAL A 264 -0.53 12.83 -4.36
N LYS A 265 -1.54 13.31 -3.63
CA LYS A 265 -2.92 13.32 -4.11
C LYS A 265 -3.20 14.64 -4.81
N ARG A 266 -3.50 14.56 -6.11
CA ARG A 266 -3.94 15.71 -6.91
C ARG A 266 -5.42 16.00 -6.67
#